data_AF-A0A9D1HRC6-F1
#
_entry.id   AF-A0A9D1HRC6-F1
#
_cell.length_a   1.000
_cell.length_b   1.000
_cell.length_c   1.000
_cell.angle_alpha   90.00
_cell.angle_beta   90.00
_cell.angle_gamma   90.00
#
_symmetry.space_group_name_H-M   'P 1'
#
loop_
_entity.id
_entity.type
_entity.pdbx_description
1 polymer ?
#
loop_
_entity_poly.entity_id
_entity_poly.type
_entity_poly.pdbx_seq_one_letter_code
_entity_poly.pdbx_strand_id
1 'polypeptide(L)'
;MKKHIVIAFVYALAAMACGVFYREFTKGFDFFAPTALGKVHTHLFLLGMVVFLLVALFDARLGLQKDKLYKPFMGLYNAGVACASVMMLVRGILQVTGVSLSSGADAGVSGVAGIGHAVTAIGLIVLFVMLIRRARADKIPAGKEQSAENGESGGGFQTE
;
A
#
# COMPACT_ATOMS: atom_id res chain seq x y z
N MET A 1 -12.93 -4.40 -5.84
CA MET A 1 -13.93 -4.37 -4.74
C MET A 1 -13.75 -5.52 -3.72
N LYS A 2 -14.30 -6.73 -3.91
CA LYS A 2 -14.30 -7.81 -2.88
C LYS A 2 -12.90 -8.17 -2.35
N LYS A 3 -11.90 -8.22 -3.24
CA LYS A 3 -10.51 -8.58 -2.89
C LYS A 3 -9.86 -7.60 -1.91
N HIS A 4 -10.13 -6.29 -2.03
CA HIS A 4 -9.55 -5.27 -1.15
C HIS A 4 -10.11 -5.32 0.26
N ILE A 5 -11.42 -5.57 0.37
CA ILE A 5 -12.09 -5.70 1.68
C ILE A 5 -11.56 -6.94 2.41
N VAL A 6 -11.36 -8.06 1.71
CA VAL A 6 -10.75 -9.27 2.29
C VAL A 6 -9.34 -8.99 2.79
N ILE A 7 -8.51 -8.30 2.00
CA ILE A 7 -7.15 -7.92 2.41
C ILE A 7 -7.19 -7.01 3.66
N ALA A 8 -8.04 -5.98 3.65
CA ALA A 8 -8.21 -5.09 4.81
C ALA A 8 -8.66 -5.85 6.07
N PHE A 9 -9.56 -6.82 5.91
CA PHE A 9 -10.04 -7.67 7.01
C PHE A 9 -8.93 -8.58 7.55
N VAL A 10 -8.12 -9.19 6.68
CA VAL A 10 -6.96 -9.98 7.10
C VAL A 10 -5.95 -9.12 7.88
N TYR A 11 -5.65 -7.91 7.39
CA TYR A 11 -4.78 -6.98 8.12
C TYR A 11 -5.38 -6.53 9.45
N ALA A 12 -6.70 -6.37 9.53
CA ALA A 12 -7.39 -6.07 10.79
C ALA A 12 -7.25 -7.19 11.82
N LEU A 13 -7.47 -8.44 11.40
CA LEU A 13 -7.27 -9.62 12.25
C LEU A 13 -5.83 -9.71 12.72
N ALA A 14 -4.86 -9.52 11.82
CA ALA A 14 -3.44 -9.50 12.17
C ALA A 14 -3.11 -8.37 13.16
N ALA A 15 -3.64 -7.16 12.95
CA ALA A 15 -3.44 -6.03 13.87
C ALA A 15 -4.01 -6.31 15.27
N MET A 16 -5.20 -6.92 15.36
CA MET A 16 -5.80 -7.32 16.63
C MET A 16 -4.96 -8.40 17.32
N ALA A 17 -4.53 -9.43 16.58
CA ALA A 17 -3.66 -10.48 17.11
C ALA A 17 -2.33 -9.89 17.64
N CYS A 18 -1.69 -8.98 16.89
CA CYS A 18 -0.49 -8.28 17.34
C CYS A 18 -0.74 -7.41 18.58
N GLY A 19 -1.89 -6.75 18.68
CA GLY A 19 -2.26 -5.94 19.85
C GLY A 19 -2.45 -6.78 21.11
N VAL A 20 -3.13 -7.93 21.00
CA VAL A 20 -3.28 -8.90 22.10
C VAL A 20 -1.93 -9.49 22.47
N PHE A 21 -1.13 -9.90 21.48
CA PHE A 21 0.21 -10.43 21.69
C PHE A 21 1.09 -9.42 22.44
N TYR A 22 1.13 -8.15 22.02
CA TYR A 22 1.87 -7.10 22.73
C TYR A 22 1.49 -7.04 24.21
N ARG A 23 0.18 -7.01 24.50
CA ARG A 23 -0.33 -6.83 25.87
C ARG A 23 -0.01 -8.03 26.77
N GLU A 24 -0.10 -9.25 26.24
CA GLU A 24 0.20 -10.46 27.01
C GLU A 24 1.72 -10.66 27.15
N PHE A 25 2.48 -10.39 26.09
CA PHE A 25 3.93 -10.55 26.06
C PHE A 25 4.63 -9.56 26.99
N THR A 26 4.26 -8.27 26.99
CA THR A 26 4.88 -7.31 27.92
C THR A 26 4.53 -7.60 29.37
N LYS A 27 3.30 -8.08 29.63
CA LYS A 27 2.87 -8.48 30.97
C LYS A 27 3.63 -9.71 31.48
N GLY A 28 3.91 -10.69 30.61
CA GLY A 28 4.68 -11.89 30.96
C GLY A 28 6.16 -11.62 31.26
N PHE A 29 6.71 -10.48 30.83
CA PHE A 29 8.10 -10.06 31.06
C PHE A 29 8.22 -8.88 32.04
N ASP A 30 7.14 -8.50 32.74
CA ASP A 30 7.08 -7.33 33.63
C ASP A 30 7.62 -6.02 33.01
N PHE A 31 7.43 -5.87 31.70
CA PHE A 31 7.99 -4.77 30.91
C PHE A 31 6.96 -3.65 30.71
N PHE A 32 7.13 -2.52 31.40
CA PHE A 32 6.16 -1.40 31.41
C PHE A 32 6.52 -0.24 30.48
N ALA A 33 7.68 -0.27 29.81
CA ALA A 33 8.12 0.84 28.97
C ALA A 33 7.52 0.77 27.55
N PRO A 34 7.38 1.92 26.84
CA PRO A 34 6.91 1.93 25.46
C PRO A 34 7.88 1.20 24.52
N THR A 35 7.40 0.20 23.79
CA THR A 35 8.22 -0.56 22.83
C THR A 35 7.77 -0.35 21.39
N ALA A 36 8.66 -0.69 20.45
CA ALA A 36 8.31 -0.79 19.03
C ALA A 36 7.17 -1.80 18.78
N LEU A 37 7.02 -2.80 19.67
CA LEU A 37 5.98 -3.83 19.57
C LEU A 37 4.56 -3.25 19.65
N GLY A 38 4.34 -2.26 20.52
CA GLY A 38 3.06 -1.57 20.63
C GLY A 38 2.71 -0.74 19.39
N LYS A 39 3.71 -0.30 18.61
CA LYS A 39 3.49 0.48 17.38
C LYS A 39 3.08 -0.39 16.20
N VAL A 40 3.42 -1.68 16.21
CA VAL A 40 3.07 -2.63 15.14
C VAL A 40 1.55 -2.65 14.93
N HIS A 41 0.77 -2.71 16.02
CA HIS A 41 -0.68 -2.77 15.95
C HIS A 41 -1.28 -1.56 15.19
N THR A 42 -0.83 -0.34 15.50
CA THR A 42 -1.38 0.88 14.87
C THR A 42 -0.99 0.98 13.41
N HIS A 43 0.22 0.54 13.06
CA HIS A 43 0.70 0.57 11.68
C HIS A 43 -0.03 -0.47 10.81
N LEU A 44 -0.26 -1.70 11.29
CA LEU A 44 -1.08 -2.66 10.54
C LEU A 44 -2.53 -2.19 10.38
N PHE A 45 -3.10 -1.55 11.41
CA PHE A 45 -4.47 -1.03 11.32
C PHE A 45 -4.56 0.09 10.28
N LEU A 46 -3.65 1.07 10.34
CA LEU A 46 -3.70 2.22 9.44
C LEU A 46 -3.26 1.85 8.01
N LEU A 47 -2.08 1.26 7.85
CA LEU A 47 -1.52 0.93 6.53
C LEU A 47 -2.15 -0.33 5.91
N GLY A 48 -2.54 -1.31 6.73
CA GLY A 48 -3.10 -2.57 6.26
C GLY A 48 -4.63 -2.56 6.13
N MET A 49 -5.37 -1.95 7.06
CA MET A 49 -6.84 -1.89 6.98
C MET A 49 -7.31 -0.59 6.34
N VAL A 50 -6.99 0.57 6.92
CA VAL A 50 -7.58 1.86 6.50
C VAL A 50 -7.20 2.20 5.07
N VAL A 51 -5.92 2.08 4.70
CA VAL A 51 -5.49 2.35 3.31
C VAL A 51 -6.17 1.39 2.33
N PHE A 52 -6.30 0.10 2.64
CA PHE A 52 -6.97 -0.85 1.74
C PHE A 52 -8.48 -0.64 1.65
N LEU A 53 -9.14 -0.16 2.70
CA LEU A 53 -10.54 0.29 2.65
C LEU A 53 -10.69 1.52 1.75
N LEU A 54 -9.79 2.49 1.85
CA LEU A 54 -9.77 3.65 0.95
C LEU A 54 -9.54 3.20 -0.50
N VAL A 55 -8.59 2.30 -0.75
CA VAL A 55 -8.36 1.70 -2.07
C VAL A 55 -9.63 1.01 -2.59
N ALA A 56 -10.34 0.26 -1.74
CA ALA A 56 -11.60 -0.38 -2.12
C ALA A 56 -12.67 0.64 -2.52
N LEU A 57 -12.78 1.75 -1.78
CA LEU A 57 -13.72 2.83 -2.03
C LEU A 57 -13.40 3.57 -3.35
N PHE A 58 -12.12 3.89 -3.57
CA PHE A 58 -11.68 4.51 -4.82
C PHE A 58 -11.77 3.56 -6.01
N ASP A 59 -11.54 2.26 -5.83
CA ASP A 59 -11.74 1.25 -6.87
C ASP A 59 -13.22 1.16 -7.28
N ALA A 60 -14.14 1.29 -6.32
CA ALA A 60 -15.57 1.32 -6.59
C ALA A 60 -16.00 2.48 -7.52
N ARG A 61 -15.35 3.64 -7.36
CA ARG A 61 -15.68 4.87 -8.10
C ARG A 61 -14.90 5.00 -9.41
N LEU A 62 -13.58 4.78 -9.35
CA LEU A 62 -12.64 5.09 -10.44
C LEU A 62 -12.16 3.84 -11.19
N GLY A 63 -12.51 2.63 -10.74
CA GLY A 63 -12.05 1.38 -11.34
C GLY A 63 -10.53 1.25 -11.37
N LEU A 64 -9.88 1.38 -10.21
CA LEU A 64 -8.42 1.34 -10.07
C LEU A 64 -7.82 0.03 -10.61
N GLN A 65 -8.56 -1.08 -10.52
CA GLN A 65 -8.14 -2.38 -11.07
C GLN A 65 -7.87 -2.38 -12.58
N LYS A 66 -8.38 -1.40 -13.33
CA LYS A 66 -8.15 -1.27 -14.78
C LYS A 66 -6.82 -0.60 -15.11
N ASP A 67 -6.15 0.03 -14.15
CA ASP A 67 -4.84 0.65 -14.39
C ASP A 67 -3.72 -0.41 -14.40
N LYS A 68 -2.75 -0.25 -15.31
CA LYS A 68 -1.60 -1.15 -15.43
C LYS A 68 -0.72 -1.13 -14.16
N LEU A 69 -0.75 -0.03 -13.40
CA LEU A 69 0.00 0.13 -12.15
C LEU A 69 -0.61 -0.63 -10.96
N TYR A 70 -1.81 -1.19 -11.09
CA TYR A 70 -2.49 -1.89 -10.01
C TYR A 70 -1.73 -3.11 -9.49
N LYS A 71 -1.22 -3.96 -10.41
CA LYS A 71 -0.45 -5.16 -10.06
C LYS A 71 0.86 -4.83 -9.31
N PRO A 72 1.73 -3.94 -9.83
CA PRO A 72 2.97 -3.59 -9.12
C PRO A 72 2.68 -2.86 -7.79
N PHE A 73 1.66 -2.00 -7.73
CA PHE A 73 1.23 -1.38 -6.47
C PHE A 73 0.91 -2.44 -5.41
N MET A 74 0.10 -3.44 -5.76
CA MET A 74 -0.36 -4.44 -4.80
C MET A 74 0.77 -5.36 -4.32
N GLY A 75 1.78 -5.62 -5.16
CA GLY A 75 2.98 -6.33 -4.74
C GLY A 75 3.88 -5.47 -3.85
N LEU A 76 4.24 -4.28 -4.31
CA LEU A 76 5.20 -3.41 -3.65
C LEU A 76 4.68 -2.90 -2.29
N TYR A 77 3.42 -2.49 -2.23
CA TYR A 77 2.82 -1.96 -1.01
C TYR A 77 2.68 -3.04 0.06
N ASN A 78 2.15 -4.23 -0.29
CA ASN A 78 2.03 -5.32 0.66
C ASN A 78 3.40 -5.81 1.15
N ALA A 79 4.40 -5.90 0.26
CA ALA A 79 5.75 -6.28 0.62
C ALA A 79 6.39 -5.25 1.57
N GLY A 80 6.22 -3.95 1.30
CA GLY A 80 6.70 -2.87 2.16
C GLY A 80 6.07 -2.93 3.56
N VAL A 81 4.74 -3.01 3.62
CA VAL A 81 4.00 -3.08 4.89
C VAL A 81 4.36 -4.33 5.67
N ALA A 82 4.45 -5.50 5.02
CA ALA A 82 4.84 -6.75 5.67
C ALA A 82 6.28 -6.66 6.22
N CYS A 83 7.23 -6.19 5.41
CA CYS A 83 8.63 -6.02 5.83
C CYS A 83 8.74 -5.07 7.03
N ALA A 84 8.12 -3.88 6.96
CA ALA A 84 8.15 -2.91 8.06
C ALA A 84 7.52 -3.48 9.35
N SER A 85 6.41 -4.22 9.20
CA SER A 85 5.71 -4.86 10.33
C SER A 85 6.57 -5.91 11.01
N VAL A 86 7.20 -6.79 10.23
CA VAL A 86 8.10 -7.83 10.76
C VAL A 86 9.30 -7.22 11.46
N MET A 87 9.91 -6.18 10.88
CA MET A 87 11.06 -5.54 11.50
C MET A 87 10.72 -4.81 12.80
N MET A 88 9.55 -4.17 12.89
CA MET A 88 9.07 -3.59 14.15
C MET A 88 8.73 -4.67 15.19
N LEU A 89 8.19 -5.82 14.76
CA LEU A 89 7.93 -6.96 15.63
C LEU A 89 9.25 -7.50 16.22
N VAL A 90 10.25 -7.78 15.36
CA VAL A 90 11.57 -8.26 15.78
C VAL A 90 12.21 -7.28 16.76
N ARG A 91 12.25 -5.99 16.41
CA ARG A 91 12.83 -4.96 17.30
C ARG A 91 12.06 -4.84 18.61
N GLY A 92 10.74 -4.97 18.57
CA GLY A 92 9.88 -4.95 19.74
C GLY A 92 10.11 -6.14 20.69
N ILE A 93 10.23 -7.35 20.14
CA ILE A 93 10.54 -8.56 20.93
C ILE A 93 11.91 -8.43 21.58
N LEU A 94 12.94 -8.06 20.83
CA LEU A 94 14.30 -7.89 21.35
C LEU A 94 14.38 -6.88 22.49
N GLN A 95 13.60 -5.79 22.39
CA GLN A 95 13.51 -4.75 23.42
C GLN A 95 12.87 -5.28 24.71
N VAL A 96 11.81 -6.08 24.61
CA VAL A 96 11.14 -6.68 25.78
C VAL A 96 12.00 -7.78 26.41
N THR A 97 12.68 -8.59 25.61
CA THR A 97 13.56 -9.66 26.12
C THR A 97 14.89 -9.16 26.67
N GLY A 98 15.19 -7.86 26.56
CA GLY A 98 16.46 -7.27 27.02
C GLY A 98 17.70 -7.75 26.26
N VAL A 99 17.53 -8.34 25.07
CA VAL A 99 18.64 -8.86 24.27
C VAL A 99 19.40 -7.68 23.68
N SER A 100 20.61 -7.46 24.19
CA SER A 100 21.50 -6.41 23.70
C SER A 100 22.09 -6.85 22.36
N LEU A 101 21.64 -6.23 21.27
CA LEU A 101 22.26 -6.43 19.96
C LEU A 101 23.64 -5.74 19.91
N SER A 102 24.60 -6.37 19.23
CA SER A 102 25.83 -5.69 18.82
C SER A 102 25.47 -4.51 17.89
N SER A 103 26.29 -3.46 17.87
CA SER A 103 26.06 -2.24 17.07
C SER A 103 25.80 -2.54 15.60
N GLY A 104 26.49 -3.53 15.02
CA GLY A 104 26.28 -3.98 13.64
C GLY A 104 24.92 -4.68 13.41
N ALA A 105 24.43 -5.43 14.39
CA ALA A 105 23.14 -6.12 14.29
C ALA A 105 21.96 -5.14 14.44
N ASP A 106 22.04 -4.17 15.36
CA ASP A 106 21.03 -3.10 15.47
C ASP A 106 20.99 -2.23 14.21
N ALA A 107 22.16 -1.88 13.65
CA ALA A 107 22.28 -1.18 12.38
C ALA A 107 21.65 -1.98 11.22
N GLY A 108 21.85 -3.30 11.18
CA GLY A 108 21.20 -4.18 10.20
C GLY A 108 19.67 -4.18 10.32
N VAL A 109 19.15 -4.32 11.54
CA VAL A 109 17.69 -4.26 11.83
C VAL A 109 17.12 -2.89 11.42
N SER A 110 17.83 -1.82 11.75
CA SER A 110 17.43 -0.46 11.37
C SER A 110 17.48 -0.23 9.86
N GLY A 111 18.50 -0.77 9.18
CA GLY A 111 18.65 -0.67 7.73
C GLY A 111 17.52 -1.37 6.98
N VAL A 112 17.19 -2.61 7.36
CA VAL A 112 16.08 -3.35 6.74
C VAL A 112 14.73 -2.68 7.03
N ALA A 113 14.53 -2.18 8.25
CA ALA A 113 13.33 -1.38 8.58
C ALA A 113 13.22 -0.12 7.70
N GLY A 114 14.35 0.56 7.45
CA GLY A 114 14.42 1.71 6.55
C GLY A 114 14.06 1.36 5.09
N ILE A 115 14.53 0.21 4.58
CA ILE A 115 14.16 -0.27 3.25
C ILE A 115 12.67 -0.59 3.19
N GLY A 116 12.11 -1.26 4.20
CA GLY A 116 10.66 -1.51 4.29
C GLY A 116 9.85 -0.21 4.27
N HIS A 117 10.34 0.83 4.96
CA HIS A 117 9.73 2.16 4.95
C HIS A 117 9.78 2.80 3.56
N ALA A 118 10.95 2.79 2.90
CA ALA A 118 11.10 3.32 1.54
C ALA A 118 10.20 2.60 0.53
N VAL A 119 10.14 1.28 0.58
CA VAL A 119 9.26 0.47 -0.28
C VAL A 119 7.79 0.81 -0.06
N THR A 120 7.37 0.97 1.20
CA THR A 120 6.00 1.40 1.54
C THR A 120 5.69 2.79 1.00
N ALA A 121 6.64 3.73 1.12
CA ALA A 121 6.50 5.08 0.59
C ALA A 121 6.37 5.09 -0.94
N ILE A 122 7.19 4.31 -1.66
CA ILE A 122 7.07 4.15 -3.11
C ILE A 122 5.70 3.55 -3.46
N GLY A 123 5.22 2.56 -2.71
CA GLY A 123 3.87 2.00 -2.88
C GLY A 123 2.77 3.05 -2.74
N LEU A 124 2.86 3.95 -1.76
CA LEU A 124 1.93 5.08 -1.61
C LEU A 124 2.01 6.06 -2.78
N ILE A 125 3.21 6.39 -3.25
CA ILE A 125 3.38 7.28 -4.42
C ILE A 125 2.69 6.66 -5.65
N VAL A 126 2.89 5.37 -5.91
CA VAL A 126 2.21 4.67 -7.01
C VAL A 126 0.69 4.70 -6.84
N LEU A 127 0.17 4.57 -5.62
CA LEU A 127 -1.26 4.71 -5.34
C LEU A 127 -1.78 6.11 -5.72
N PHE A 128 -1.08 7.18 -5.30
CA PHE A 128 -1.47 8.55 -5.65
C PHE A 128 -1.41 8.79 -7.16
N VAL A 129 -0.37 8.32 -7.85
CA VAL A 129 -0.27 8.41 -9.30
C VAL A 129 -1.43 7.70 -9.99
N MET A 130 -1.79 6.51 -9.51
CA MET A 130 -2.93 5.75 -10.04
C MET A 130 -4.26 6.49 -9.82
N LEU A 131 -4.48 7.04 -8.62
CA LEU A 131 -5.66 7.86 -8.30
C LEU A 131 -5.77 9.07 -9.23
N ILE A 132 -4.68 9.81 -9.43
CA ILE A 132 -4.64 11.00 -10.28
C ILE A 132 -4.92 10.64 -11.75
N ARG A 133 -4.32 9.55 -12.27
CA ARG A 133 -4.56 9.09 -13.65
C ARG A 133 -6.01 8.74 -13.88
N ARG A 134 -6.62 7.98 -12.96
CA ARG A 134 -8.02 7.55 -13.09
C ARG A 134 -9.00 8.69 -12.86
N ALA A 135 -8.73 9.60 -11.92
CA ALA A 135 -9.55 10.79 -11.72
C ALA A 135 -9.54 11.74 -12.93
N ARG A 136 -8.43 11.84 -13.68
CA ARG A 136 -8.39 12.60 -14.94
C ARG A 136 -9.16 11.90 -16.05
N ALA A 137 -9.02 10.58 -16.18
CA ALA A 137 -9.76 9.80 -17.17
C ALA A 137 -11.29 9.84 -16.92
N ASP A 138 -11.71 9.96 -15.66
CA ASP A 138 -13.13 10.11 -15.28
C ASP A 138 -13.68 11.52 -15.57
N LYS A 139 -12.83 12.56 -15.54
CA LYS A 139 -13.18 13.95 -15.86
C LYS A 139 -13.10 14.34 -17.34
N ILE A 140 -12.56 13.48 -18.20
CA ILE A 140 -12.58 13.69 -19.65
C ILE A 140 -13.83 12.95 -20.18
N PRO A 141 -14.97 13.62 -20.38
CA PRO A 141 -16.02 13.03 -21.20
C PRO A 141 -15.46 12.82 -22.60
N ALA A 142 -15.76 11.66 -23.17
CA ALA A 142 -15.49 11.33 -24.57
C ALA A 142 -15.95 12.48 -25.47
N GLY A 143 -14.99 13.23 -26.02
CA GLY A 143 -15.26 14.47 -26.71
C GLY A 143 -14.13 14.82 -27.67
N LYS A 144 -14.19 14.18 -28.84
CA LYS A 144 -13.48 14.45 -30.10
C LYS A 144 -12.05 13.88 -30.25
N GLU A 145 -11.98 12.74 -30.94
CA GLU A 145 -11.14 12.61 -32.14
C GLU A 145 -11.69 11.50 -33.06
N GLN A 146 -12.84 11.78 -33.66
CA GLN A 146 -13.26 11.21 -34.95
C GLN A 146 -13.68 12.40 -35.81
N SER A 147 -12.74 12.89 -36.63
CA SER A 147 -12.94 13.57 -37.92
C SER A 147 -11.63 14.22 -38.36
N ALA A 148 -10.79 13.45 -39.06
CA ALA A 148 -9.95 13.95 -40.16
C ALA A 148 -9.23 12.82 -40.92
N GLU A 149 -9.76 11.58 -40.90
CA GLU A 149 -9.31 10.51 -41.81
C GLU A 149 -10.52 10.03 -42.62
N ASN A 150 -10.90 10.85 -43.61
CA ASN A 150 -11.49 10.43 -44.88
C ASN A 150 -11.98 11.67 -45.64
N GLY A 151 -11.32 12.01 -46.75
CA GLY A 151 -11.93 12.90 -47.75
C GLY A 151 -11.03 13.81 -48.56
N GLU A 152 -9.74 13.53 -48.74
CA GLU A 152 -8.98 14.07 -49.89
C GLU A 152 -8.63 12.91 -50.83
N SER A 153 -9.28 12.86 -52.01
CA SER A 153 -8.69 12.54 -53.31
C SER A 153 -9.74 12.23 -54.39
N GLY A 154 -9.68 12.97 -55.51
CA GLY A 154 -10.27 12.66 -56.82
C GLY A 154 -11.61 13.39 -57.08
N GLY A 155 -11.71 14.46 -57.87
CA GLY A 155 -10.97 14.81 -59.07
C GLY A 155 -11.66 14.23 -60.32
N GLY A 156 -12.30 15.08 -61.14
CA GLY A 156 -12.63 14.74 -62.54
C GLY A 156 -14.05 15.05 -63.02
N PHE A 157 -14.24 16.28 -63.53
CA PHE A 157 -14.74 16.59 -64.88
C PHE A 157 -15.56 15.51 -65.63
N GLN A 158 -16.82 15.83 -66.02
CA GLN A 158 -17.29 15.78 -67.41
C GLN A 158 -18.70 16.41 -67.59
N THR A 159 -18.82 17.09 -68.73
CA THR A 159 -20.00 17.57 -69.49
C THR A 159 -20.99 16.43 -69.80
N GLU A 160 -22.28 16.59 -70.08
CA GLU A 160 -23.04 17.50 -70.99
C GLU A 160 -24.46 17.74 -70.45
#